data_AF-A0A949PIP7-F1
#
_entry.id   AF-A0A949PIP7-F1
#
_cell.length_a   1.000
_cell.length_b   1.000
_cell.length_c   1.000
_cell.angle_alpha   90.00
_cell.angle_beta   90.00
_cell.angle_gamma   90.00
#
_symmetry.space_group_name_H-M   'P 1'
#
loop_
_entity.id
_entity.type
_entity.pdbx_description
1 polymer ?
#
loop_
_entity_poly.entity_id
_entity_poly.type
_entity_poly.pdbx_seq_one_letter_code
_entity_poly.pdbx_strand_id
1 'polypeptide(L)'
;MSNAQAHEEVGLLTSDGWVRASLGAGKTTAAYITLDNSHGPSDVLLSVHTPIAAAAEIHTMTMEGDIMRMRRMETAPLPNGDKLEFQPGGMHLMLIGLTSKVEAGDDVPVTFVFEKIGEKTIILKAMKKAPTNAHSSDHKMPAPAKPSEMKNKMDHSMHDMVGHDAK
;
A
#
# COMPACT_ATOMS: atom_id res chain seq x y z
N MET A 1 -10.47 -14.24 27.40
CA MET A 1 -11.64 -13.92 26.57
C MET A 1 -11.34 -12.59 25.90
N SER A 2 -10.77 -12.61 24.69
CA SER A 2 -10.45 -11.38 23.96
C SER A 2 -11.60 -11.09 23.01
N ASN A 3 -12.29 -9.99 23.27
CA ASN A 3 -13.50 -9.53 22.60
C ASN A 3 -13.28 -9.47 21.08
N ALA A 4 -13.81 -10.46 20.36
CA ALA A 4 -14.16 -10.33 18.95
C ALA A 4 -15.35 -9.37 18.90
N GLN A 5 -15.09 -8.09 18.66
CA GLN A 5 -16.14 -7.11 18.44
C GLN A 5 -16.79 -7.42 17.08
N ALA A 6 -17.98 -8.01 17.16
CA ALA A 6 -18.91 -8.16 16.07
C ALA A 6 -19.18 -6.77 15.46
N HIS A 7 -18.76 -6.59 14.21
CA HIS A 7 -19.20 -5.48 13.37
C HIS A 7 -20.48 -5.93 12.67
N GLU A 8 -21.62 -5.80 13.35
CA GLU A 8 -22.93 -5.80 12.71
C GLU A 8 -23.22 -4.35 12.33
N GLU A 9 -22.96 -3.99 11.08
CA GLU A 9 -23.37 -2.70 10.53
C GLU A 9 -23.69 -2.88 9.05
N VAL A 10 -24.81 -2.30 8.66
CA VAL A 10 -25.43 -2.39 7.34
C VAL A 10 -24.44 -2.02 6.23
N GLY A 11 -24.19 -2.95 5.30
CA GLY A 11 -23.98 -2.65 3.88
C GLY A 11 -22.55 -2.58 3.31
N LEU A 12 -21.47 -2.56 4.09
CA LEU A 12 -20.10 -2.66 3.55
C LEU A 12 -19.33 -3.81 4.19
N LEU A 13 -18.91 -4.78 3.39
CA LEU A 13 -17.97 -5.80 3.82
C LEU A 13 -16.55 -5.29 3.57
N THR A 14 -15.71 -5.34 4.59
CA THR A 14 -14.26 -5.08 4.45
C THR A 14 -13.56 -6.42 4.48
N SER A 15 -12.94 -6.81 3.37
CA SER A 15 -12.43 -8.19 3.24
C SER A 15 -10.96 -8.35 3.59
N ASP A 16 -10.10 -7.36 3.35
CA ASP A 16 -8.67 -7.47 3.67
C ASP A 16 -7.99 -6.10 3.51
N GLY A 17 -7.31 -5.61 4.54
CA GLY A 17 -6.63 -4.31 4.48
C GLY A 17 -5.41 -4.26 5.41
N TRP A 18 -4.38 -3.55 4.97
CA TRP A 18 -3.11 -3.40 5.68
C TRP A 18 -2.47 -2.03 5.41
N VAL A 19 -1.70 -1.56 6.38
CA VAL A 19 -0.90 -0.33 6.23
C VAL A 19 0.56 -0.71 6.02
N ARG A 20 1.26 -0.02 5.13
CA ARG A 20 2.70 -0.23 4.99
C ARG A 20 3.43 0.34 6.22
N ALA A 21 4.29 -0.46 6.85
CA ALA A 21 5.13 0.02 7.93
C ALA A 21 6.10 1.10 7.43
N SER A 22 6.24 2.20 8.17
CA SER A 22 7.15 3.29 7.78
C SER A 22 8.60 2.90 8.11
N LEU A 23 9.47 2.92 7.09
CA LEU A 23 10.89 2.61 7.22
C LEU A 23 11.70 3.92 7.33
N GLY A 24 11.66 4.57 8.49
CA GLY A 24 12.56 5.68 8.84
C GLY A 24 11.88 7.04 9.02
N ALA A 25 12.65 8.13 8.90
CA ALA A 25 12.23 9.51 9.15
C ALA A 25 11.16 10.07 8.17
N GLY A 26 10.63 9.20 7.30
CA GLY A 26 9.52 9.52 6.41
C GLY A 26 8.24 9.68 7.20
N LYS A 27 7.73 10.92 7.25
CA LYS A 27 6.45 11.29 7.87
C LYS A 27 5.24 10.82 7.03
N THR A 28 5.42 9.90 6.08
CA THR A 28 4.39 9.47 5.15
C THR A 28 4.38 7.94 5.02
N THR A 29 3.20 7.36 4.84
CA THR A 29 3.06 5.93 4.48
C THR A 29 1.85 5.71 3.56
N ALA A 30 1.72 4.51 3.01
CA ALA A 30 0.59 4.10 2.18
C ALA A 30 -0.24 3.02 2.89
N ALA A 31 -1.57 3.09 2.76
CA ALA A 31 -2.50 2.08 3.21
C ALA A 31 -3.27 1.48 2.02
N TYR A 32 -3.56 0.20 2.14
CA TYR A 32 -4.19 -0.64 1.13
C TYR A 32 -5.34 -1.40 1.77
N ILE A 33 -6.50 -1.40 1.12
CA ILE A 33 -7.74 -1.94 1.65
C ILE A 33 -8.70 -2.19 0.49
N THR A 34 -9.57 -3.19 0.61
CA THR A 34 -10.71 -3.35 -0.31
C THR A 34 -12.01 -3.08 0.43
N LEU A 35 -12.78 -2.11 -0.08
CA LEU A 35 -14.13 -1.80 0.39
C LEU A 35 -15.13 -2.47 -0.55
N ASP A 36 -15.89 -3.44 -0.06
CA ASP A 36 -16.89 -4.16 -0.83
C ASP A 36 -18.29 -3.59 -0.54
N ASN A 37 -18.95 -3.06 -1.58
CA ASN A 37 -20.31 -2.54 -1.53
C ASN A 37 -21.31 -3.46 -2.26
N SER A 38 -21.11 -4.78 -2.20
CA SER A 38 -21.97 -5.74 -2.89
C SER A 38 -23.42 -5.71 -2.39
N HIS A 39 -23.63 -5.26 -1.15
CA HIS A 39 -24.93 -5.26 -0.48
C HIS A 39 -25.39 -3.88 0.02
N GLY A 40 -24.69 -2.80 -0.32
CA GLY A 40 -25.00 -1.43 0.13
C GLY A 40 -25.39 -0.48 -1.01
N PRO A 41 -26.01 0.67 -0.72
CA PRO A 41 -26.45 1.62 -1.75
C PRO A 41 -25.25 2.25 -2.49
N SER A 42 -25.48 2.80 -3.69
CA SER A 42 -24.46 3.60 -4.38
C SER A 42 -24.12 4.84 -3.55
N ASP A 43 -22.83 4.99 -3.26
CA ASP A 43 -22.28 6.00 -2.37
C ASP A 43 -21.00 6.64 -2.96
N VAL A 44 -20.48 7.65 -2.29
CA VAL A 44 -19.25 8.34 -2.64
C VAL A 44 -18.41 8.48 -1.38
N LEU A 45 -17.17 7.98 -1.44
CA LEU A 45 -16.18 8.25 -0.42
C LEU A 45 -15.74 9.71 -0.55
N LEU A 46 -16.10 10.54 0.42
CA LEU A 46 -15.81 11.97 0.44
C LEU A 46 -14.42 12.27 0.99
N SER A 47 -13.99 11.54 2.01
CA SER A 47 -12.72 11.76 2.69
C SER A 47 -12.32 10.57 3.54
N VAL A 48 -11.05 10.53 3.91
CA VAL A 48 -10.50 9.56 4.85
C VAL A 48 -9.72 10.31 5.91
N HIS A 49 -9.78 9.86 7.15
CA HIS A 49 -8.98 10.42 8.25
C HIS A 49 -8.47 9.33 9.18
N THR A 50 -7.40 9.64 9.90
CA THR A 50 -6.81 8.74 10.89
C THR A 50 -6.13 9.57 11.99
N PRO A 51 -6.19 9.15 13.26
CA PRO A 51 -5.52 9.86 14.35
C PRO A 51 -3.98 9.77 14.29
N ILE A 52 -3.42 8.83 13.51
CA ILE A 52 -1.97 8.62 13.43
C ILE A 52 -1.27 9.48 12.36
N ALA A 53 -2.02 10.26 11.58
CA ALA A 53 -1.50 11.09 10.50
C ALA A 53 -2.21 12.45 10.46
N ALA A 54 -1.51 13.49 10.01
CA ALA A 54 -2.09 14.83 9.85
C ALA A 54 -3.11 14.90 8.69
N ALA A 55 -2.91 14.11 7.64
CA ALA A 55 -3.81 14.01 6.50
C ALA A 55 -3.81 12.60 5.90
N ALA A 56 -4.94 12.20 5.31
CA ALA A 56 -5.05 11.02 4.47
C ALA A 56 -5.62 11.42 3.11
N GLU A 57 -4.89 11.09 2.04
CA GLU A 57 -5.24 11.48 0.67
C GLU A 57 -5.43 10.24 -0.21
N ILE A 58 -6.43 10.26 -1.09
CA ILE A 58 -6.65 9.20 -2.07
C ILE A 58 -5.86 9.53 -3.33
N HIS A 59 -4.97 8.62 -3.74
CA HIS A 59 -4.16 8.78 -4.93
C HIS A 59 -4.44 7.63 -5.88
N THR A 60 -4.70 7.94 -7.16
CA THR A 60 -4.86 6.94 -8.22
C THR A 60 -3.73 7.05 -9.24
N MET A 61 -3.43 5.95 -9.92
CA MET A 61 -2.51 5.93 -11.05
C MET A 61 -3.34 5.78 -12.32
N THR A 62 -3.27 6.76 -13.21
CA THR A 62 -3.97 6.73 -14.50
C THR A 62 -2.93 6.76 -15.62
N MET A 63 -3.11 5.92 -16.64
CA MET A 63 -2.32 6.01 -17.87
C MET A 63 -2.82 7.20 -18.69
N GLU A 64 -1.95 8.16 -18.92
CA GLU A 64 -2.19 9.28 -19.82
C GLU A 64 -1.23 9.14 -21.00
N GLY A 65 -1.70 8.46 -22.05
CA GLY A 65 -0.85 7.95 -23.13
C GLY A 65 0.06 6.82 -22.63
N ASP A 66 1.35 6.91 -22.92
CA ASP A 66 2.38 5.96 -22.48
C ASP A 66 2.97 6.26 -21.09
N ILE A 67 2.43 7.26 -20.37
CA ILE A 67 2.96 7.70 -19.08
C ILE A 67 1.96 7.41 -17.97
N MET A 68 2.37 6.65 -16.96
CA MET A 68 1.62 6.54 -15.71
C MET A 68 1.74 7.85 -14.91
N ARG A 69 0.61 8.53 -14.70
CA ARG A 69 0.53 9.73 -13.85
C ARG A 69 -0.21 9.40 -12.56
N MET A 70 0.35 9.83 -11.45
CA MET A 70 -0.35 9.86 -10.17
C MET A 70 -1.28 11.07 -10.13
N ARG A 71 -2.55 10.86 -9.81
CA ARG A 71 -3.55 11.90 -9.64
C ARG A 71 -4.20 11.77 -8.26
N ARG A 72 -4.17 12.85 -7.48
CA ARG A 72 -4.94 12.94 -6.24
C ARG A 72 -6.42 12.98 -6.59
N MET A 73 -7.21 12.20 -5.88
CA MET A 73 -8.67 12.22 -5.93
C MET A 73 -9.18 12.86 -4.64
N GLU A 74 -10.11 13.80 -4.77
CA GLU A 74 -10.79 14.40 -3.63
C GLU A 74 -11.87 13.44 -3.10
N THR A 75 -12.58 12.79 -4.02
CA THR A 75 -13.62 11.80 -3.72
C THR A 75 -13.44 10.57 -4.59
N ALA A 76 -13.96 9.42 -4.13
CA ALA A 76 -13.97 8.17 -4.89
C ALA A 76 -15.39 7.58 -4.94
N PRO A 77 -15.97 7.35 -6.13
CA PRO A 77 -17.30 6.76 -6.25
C PRO A 77 -17.28 5.29 -5.82
N LEU A 78 -18.32 4.87 -5.10
CA LEU A 78 -18.54 3.48 -4.67
C LEU A 78 -19.96 3.06 -5.09
N PRO A 79 -20.15 2.62 -6.34
CA PRO A 79 -21.45 2.16 -6.81
C PRO A 79 -21.96 0.94 -6.01
N ASN A 80 -23.28 0.74 -6.00
CA ASN A 80 -23.87 -0.51 -5.50
C ASN A 80 -23.38 -1.69 -6.35
N GLY A 81 -22.98 -2.78 -5.71
CA GLY A 81 -22.49 -3.97 -6.40
C GLY A 81 -21.01 -3.90 -6.82
N ASP A 82 -20.35 -2.77 -6.58
CA ASP A 82 -18.95 -2.53 -6.93
C ASP A 82 -18.03 -2.57 -5.70
N LYS A 83 -16.72 -2.57 -5.97
CA LYS A 83 -15.67 -2.58 -4.96
C LYS A 83 -14.71 -1.42 -5.20
N LEU A 84 -14.25 -0.81 -4.11
CA LEU A 84 -13.18 0.18 -4.15
C LEU A 84 -11.90 -0.46 -3.62
N GLU A 85 -11.00 -0.79 -4.53
CA GLU A 85 -9.75 -1.50 -4.26
C GLU A 85 -8.57 -0.54 -4.17
N PHE A 86 -7.97 -0.45 -2.98
CA PHE A 86 -6.72 0.25 -2.76
C PHE A 86 -5.58 -0.76 -2.74
N GLN A 87 -4.78 -0.79 -3.81
CA GLN A 87 -3.72 -1.78 -4.04
C GLN A 87 -2.43 -1.13 -4.54
N PRO A 88 -1.26 -1.74 -4.28
CA PRO A 88 -0.01 -1.29 -4.85
C PRO A 88 -0.10 -1.22 -6.38
N GLY A 89 0.39 -0.13 -7.00
CA GLY A 89 0.40 0.05 -8.46
C GLY A 89 -0.89 0.56 -9.07
N GLY A 90 -1.95 0.70 -8.28
CA GLY A 90 -3.18 1.38 -8.66
C GLY A 90 -3.53 2.48 -7.67
N MET A 91 -4.78 2.50 -7.25
CA MET A 91 -5.28 3.42 -6.24
C MET A 91 -4.76 3.05 -4.85
N HIS A 92 -4.37 4.03 -4.05
CA HIS A 92 -3.86 3.81 -2.70
C HIS A 92 -4.11 5.02 -1.80
N LEU A 93 -4.16 4.79 -0.49
CA LEU A 93 -4.36 5.85 0.49
C LEU A 93 -3.00 6.32 1.01
N MET A 94 -2.66 7.58 0.77
CA MET A 94 -1.42 8.20 1.25
C MET A 94 -1.68 8.91 2.58
N LEU A 95 -1.06 8.40 3.66
CA LEU A 95 -1.06 9.02 4.98
C LEU A 95 0.12 9.98 5.09
N ILE A 96 -0.13 11.24 5.39
CA ILE A 96 0.85 12.34 5.43
C ILE A 96 0.91 12.94 6.83
N GLY A 97 2.12 13.25 7.28
CA GLY A 97 2.34 13.86 8.59
C GLY A 97 2.09 12.88 9.73
N LEU A 98 2.65 11.67 9.62
CA LEU A 98 2.57 10.67 10.67
C LEU A 98 2.99 11.26 12.02
N THR A 99 2.10 11.16 13.01
CA THR A 99 2.31 11.63 14.38
C THR A 99 3.16 10.63 15.18
N SER A 100 3.07 9.34 14.80
CA SER A 100 3.79 8.23 15.41
C SER A 100 4.43 7.34 14.35
N LYS A 101 5.48 6.62 14.75
CA LYS A 101 6.12 5.60 13.90
C LYS A 101 5.16 4.41 13.74
N VAL A 102 4.79 4.10 12.50
CA VAL A 102 3.97 2.93 12.17
C VAL A 102 4.88 1.70 12.03
N GLU A 103 4.87 0.83 13.04
CA GLU A 103 5.67 -0.40 13.07
C GLU A 103 4.86 -1.61 12.61
N ALA A 104 5.53 -2.66 12.15
CA ALA A 104 4.82 -3.87 11.74
C ALA A 104 4.16 -4.55 12.95
N GLY A 105 2.89 -4.91 12.81
CA GLY A 105 2.05 -5.43 13.88
C GLY A 105 1.14 -4.39 14.52
N ASP A 106 1.38 -3.09 14.28
CA ASP A 106 0.58 -2.00 14.82
C ASP A 106 -0.85 -2.01 14.26
N ASP A 107 -1.81 -1.55 15.06
CA ASP A 107 -3.22 -1.48 14.70
C ASP A 107 -3.58 -0.02 14.39
N VAL A 108 -3.84 0.27 13.12
CA VAL A 108 -4.06 1.61 12.60
C VAL A 108 -5.56 1.83 12.36
N PRO A 109 -6.25 2.64 13.17
CA PRO A 109 -7.63 3.02 12.90
C PRO A 109 -7.70 4.00 11.72
N VAL A 110 -8.51 3.67 10.73
CA VAL A 110 -8.78 4.51 9.55
C VAL A 110 -10.28 4.71 9.42
N THR A 111 -10.72 5.96 9.39
CA THR A 111 -12.13 6.33 9.27
C THR A 111 -12.41 6.87 7.88
N PHE A 112 -13.38 6.26 7.21
CA PHE A 112 -13.84 6.58 5.86
C PHE A 112 -15.16 7.33 5.96
N VAL A 113 -15.24 8.51 5.35
CA VAL A 113 -16.43 9.37 5.37
C VAL A 113 -17.14 9.22 4.04
N PHE A 114 -18.29 8.56 4.05
CA PHE A 114 -19.17 8.40 2.90
C PHE A 114 -20.29 9.43 2.90
N GLU A 115 -20.82 9.73 1.72
CA GLU A 115 -21.91 10.69 1.55
C GLU A 115 -23.23 10.19 2.15
N LYS A 116 -23.58 8.90 1.99
CA LYS A 116 -24.86 8.35 2.48
C LYS A 116 -24.72 7.42 3.66
N ILE A 117 -23.71 6.55 3.65
CA ILE A 117 -23.40 5.60 4.73
C ILE A 117 -22.84 6.33 5.96
N GLY A 118 -22.26 7.52 5.77
CA GLY A 118 -21.65 8.29 6.84
C GLY A 118 -20.24 7.80 7.18
N GLU A 119 -19.85 7.89 8.45
CA GLU A 119 -18.49 7.60 8.89
C GLU A 119 -18.30 6.13 9.28
N LYS A 120 -17.32 5.46 8.68
CA LYS A 120 -16.98 4.06 8.95
C LYS A 120 -15.53 3.92 9.38
N THR A 121 -15.31 3.44 10.60
CA THR A 121 -13.95 3.19 11.11
C THR A 121 -13.56 1.72 10.91
N ILE A 122 -12.39 1.50 10.31
CA ILE A 122 -11.80 0.18 10.06
C ILE A 122 -10.39 0.14 10.66
N ILE A 123 -10.06 -0.93 11.36
CA ILE A 123 -8.73 -1.15 11.93
C ILE A 123 -7.88 -1.93 10.93
N LEU A 124 -6.77 -1.33 10.51
CA LEU A 124 -5.82 -1.92 9.56
C LEU A 124 -4.54 -2.34 10.27
N LYS A 125 -4.05 -3.55 10.01
CA LYS A 125 -2.78 -4.00 10.58
C LYS A 125 -1.60 -3.52 9.75
N ALA A 126 -0.60 -2.93 10.40
CA ALA A 126 0.62 -2.47 9.75
C ALA A 126 1.56 -3.64 9.42
N MET A 127 2.09 -3.69 8.21
CA MET A 127 2.95 -4.77 7.72
C MET A 127 4.11 -4.24 6.85
N LYS A 128 5.26 -4.93 6.86
CA LYS A 128 6.44 -4.52 6.06
C LYS A 128 6.27 -4.80 4.56
N LYS A 129 5.39 -5.73 4.21
CA LYS A 129 5.10 -6.21 2.85
C LYS A 129 3.60 -6.53 2.77
N ALA A 130 3.06 -6.54 1.55
CA ALA A 130 1.71 -7.02 1.32
C ALA A 130 1.55 -8.44 1.86
N PRO A 131 0.39 -8.79 2.47
CA PRO A 131 0.09 -10.17 2.76
C PRO A 131 0.18 -10.97 1.47
N THR A 132 0.96 -12.05 1.47
CA THR A 132 1.07 -12.95 0.33
C THR A 132 -0.19 -13.81 0.25
N ASN A 133 -1.33 -13.23 -0.13
CA ASN A 133 -2.43 -14.03 -0.63
C ASN A 133 -2.04 -14.49 -2.04
N ALA A 134 -1.87 -15.80 -2.19
CA ALA A 134 -1.53 -16.45 -3.44
C ALA A 134 -2.68 -16.32 -4.44
N HIS A 135 -2.78 -15.18 -5.12
CA HIS A 135 -3.37 -15.11 -6.45
C HIS A 135 -2.31 -14.55 -7.39
N SER A 136 -1.69 -15.49 -8.10
CA SER A 136 -0.73 -15.27 -9.16
C SER A 136 -1.31 -14.33 -10.20
N SER A 137 -0.82 -13.10 -10.25
CA SER A 137 -0.74 -12.32 -11.48
C SER A 137 0.56 -11.55 -11.39
N ASP A 138 1.51 -12.01 -12.19
CA ASP A 138 2.81 -11.44 -12.43
C ASP A 138 2.63 -9.97 -12.83
N HIS A 139 2.71 -9.06 -11.86
CA HIS A 139 3.00 -7.65 -12.10
C HIS A 139 4.23 -7.30 -11.28
N LYS A 140 5.36 -7.70 -11.85
CA LYS A 140 6.69 -7.18 -11.57
C LYS A 140 6.63 -5.65 -11.64
N MET A 141 6.44 -4.99 -10.52
CA MET A 141 6.84 -3.59 -10.38
C MET A 141 8.36 -3.57 -10.31
N PRO A 142 9.08 -2.94 -11.25
CA PRO A 142 10.49 -2.67 -11.03
C PRO A 142 10.60 -1.68 -9.88
N ALA A 143 11.23 -2.10 -8.78
CA ALA A 143 11.69 -1.20 -7.74
C ALA A 143 12.54 -0.08 -8.39
N PRO A 144 12.45 1.19 -7.93
CA PRO A 144 13.34 2.23 -8.42
C PRO A 144 14.79 1.80 -8.17
N ALA A 145 15.56 1.72 -9.26
CA ALA A 145 16.95 1.34 -9.24
C ALA A 145 17.70 2.30 -8.30
N LYS A 146 18.29 1.73 -7.26
CA LYS A 146 19.30 2.41 -6.44
C LYS A 146 20.50 2.68 -7.35
N PRO A 147 21.14 3.86 -7.35
CA PRO A 147 22.35 4.06 -8.14
C PRO A 147 23.43 3.10 -7.62
N SER A 148 23.86 2.17 -8.45
CA SER A 148 24.99 1.29 -8.15
C SER A 148 26.26 2.12 -8.18
N GLU A 149 26.83 2.33 -6.99
CA GLU A 149 28.13 2.95 -6.80
C GLU A 149 29.22 2.02 -7.39
N MET A 150 29.68 2.34 -8.60
CA MET A 150 30.75 1.65 -9.31
C MET A 150 32.09 1.90 -8.59
N LYS A 151 32.47 1.02 -7.67
CA LYS A 151 33.82 1.00 -7.07
C LYS A 151 34.76 0.28 -8.06
N ASN A 152 35.40 1.06 -8.92
CA ASN A 152 36.53 0.62 -9.73
C ASN A 152 37.71 0.30 -8.81
N LYS A 153 38.11 -0.97 -8.73
CA LYS A 153 39.38 -1.37 -8.13
C LYS A 153 40.13 -2.25 -9.11
N MET A 154 41.14 -1.64 -9.72
CA MET A 154 42.28 -2.32 -10.30
C MET A 154 42.88 -3.29 -9.29
N ASP A 155 43.20 -4.51 -9.71
CA ASP A 155 44.37 -5.21 -9.20
C ASP A 155 44.99 -6.06 -10.32
N HIS A 156 46.27 -5.76 -10.58
CA HIS A 156 47.18 -6.53 -11.40
C HIS A 156 47.69 -7.71 -10.57
N SER A 157 47.68 -8.92 -11.12
CA SER A 157 48.61 -9.96 -10.70
C SER A 157 49.07 -10.77 -11.90
N MET A 158 50.30 -10.47 -12.34
CA MET A 158 51.17 -11.33 -13.14
C MET A 158 51.96 -12.26 -12.21
N HIS A 159 52.49 -13.34 -12.81
CA HIS A 159 53.42 -14.37 -12.31
C HIS A 159 52.73 -15.62 -11.71
N ASP A 160 53.11 -16.87 -12.02
CA ASP A 160 54.34 -17.42 -12.60
C ASP A 160 54.11 -18.85 -13.16
N MET A 161 55.11 -19.33 -13.90
CA MET A 161 55.22 -20.57 -14.69
C MET A 161 55.27 -21.91 -13.91
N VAL A 162 55.25 -23.00 -14.72
CA VAL A 162 55.67 -24.42 -14.51
C VAL A 162 54.53 -25.38 -14.09
N GLY A 163 54.29 -26.54 -14.70
CA GLY A 163 54.89 -27.28 -15.82
C GLY A 163 54.32 -28.73 -15.89
N HIS A 164 54.65 -29.43 -16.98
CA HIS A 164 54.66 -30.89 -17.22
C HIS A 164 53.38 -31.68 -17.60
N ASP A 165 53.51 -32.28 -18.79
CA ASP A 165 53.08 -33.61 -19.28
C ASP A 165 51.60 -34.01 -19.34
N ALA A 166 51.13 -34.35 -20.55
CA ALA A 166 50.87 -35.75 -20.92
C ALA A 166 50.41 -35.93 -22.39
N LYS A 167 51.24 -36.70 -23.12
CA LYS A 167 50.95 -37.64 -24.23
C LYS A 167 50.74 -37.13 -25.65
#